data_AF-A0A9E3FWC5-F1
#
_entry.id   AF-A0A9E3FWC5-F1
#
_cell.length_a   1.000
_cell.length_b   1.000
_cell.length_c   1.000
_cell.angle_alpha   90.00
_cell.angle_beta   90.00
_cell.angle_gamma   90.00
#
_symmetry.space_group_name_H-M   'P 1'
#
loop_
_entity.id
_entity.type
_entity.pdbx_description
1 polymer ?
#
loop_
_entity_poly.entity_id
_entity_poly.type
_entity_poly.pdbx_seq_one_letter_code
_entity_poly.pdbx_strand_id
1 'polypeptide(L)'
;MRRFAGVLASSLLLATLSVPTAYAQSEAQMHPRIAQAIRDLEDAINYMENAPNDFGGHKGAALNASRAAVNELRAALAFRARQDGRY
;
A
#
# COMPACT_ATOMS: atom_id res chain seq x y z
N MET A 1 59.77 -17.27 -14.80
CA MET A 1 58.39 -17.59 -15.25
C MET A 1 57.46 -17.41 -14.06
N ARG A 2 56.46 -16.53 -14.21
CA ARG A 2 55.46 -16.14 -13.19
C ARG A 2 54.52 -17.31 -12.91
N ARG A 3 54.21 -17.60 -11.64
CA ARG A 3 53.01 -18.37 -11.28
C ARG A 3 52.18 -17.53 -10.30
N PHE A 4 51.03 -17.13 -10.83
CA PHE A 4 49.92 -16.37 -10.24
C PHE A 4 49.30 -17.16 -9.08
N ALA A 5 49.09 -16.56 -7.91
CA ALA A 5 47.93 -15.75 -7.50
C ALA A 5 46.67 -16.59 -7.18
N GLY A 6 46.07 -16.31 -6.03
CA GLY A 6 44.75 -16.83 -5.67
C GLY A 6 44.46 -16.79 -4.17
N VAL A 7 44.60 -15.64 -3.50
CA VAL A 7 43.98 -15.45 -2.19
C VAL A 7 42.50 -15.18 -2.45
N LEU A 8 41.66 -16.11 -2.00
CA LEU A 8 40.21 -16.09 -2.05
C LEU A 8 39.68 -14.87 -1.30
N ALA A 9 39.32 -13.82 -2.01
CA ALA A 9 38.58 -12.69 -1.47
C ALA A 9 37.09 -13.03 -1.43
N SER A 10 36.67 -13.65 -0.33
CA SER A 10 35.27 -13.73 0.06
C SER A 10 34.84 -12.39 0.65
N SER A 11 34.14 -11.58 -0.14
CA SER A 11 33.31 -10.49 0.39
C SER A 11 31.99 -10.43 -0.38
N LEU A 12 31.09 -11.29 0.07
CA LEU A 12 29.66 -11.23 -0.22
C LEU A 12 29.09 -9.98 0.47
N LEU A 13 28.98 -8.87 -0.25
CA LEU A 13 28.27 -7.68 0.20
C LEU A 13 26.93 -7.60 -0.54
N LEU A 14 25.94 -8.28 0.03
CA LEU A 14 24.55 -8.28 -0.42
C LEU A 14 23.85 -7.04 0.15
N ALA A 15 23.99 -5.90 -0.52
CA ALA A 15 23.24 -4.68 -0.18
C ALA A 15 21.84 -4.73 -0.79
N THR A 16 20.90 -5.39 -0.10
CA THR A 16 19.47 -5.29 -0.42
C THR A 16 18.83 -4.18 0.43
N LEU A 17 18.94 -2.93 -0.02
CA LEU A 17 18.11 -1.85 0.51
C LEU A 17 16.69 -2.01 -0.03
N SER A 18 15.84 -2.67 0.73
CA SER A 18 14.39 -2.71 0.47
C SER A 18 13.65 -2.68 1.79
N VAL A 19 13.57 -1.49 2.39
CA VAL A 19 12.70 -1.25 3.56
C VAL A 19 11.71 -0.13 3.28
N PRO A 20 10.58 -0.39 2.59
CA PRO A 20 9.46 0.55 2.62
C PRO A 20 8.23 0.01 3.36
N THR A 21 8.26 -1.18 3.96
CA THR A 21 7.04 -1.81 4.51
C THR A 21 6.69 -1.41 5.95
N ALA A 22 7.66 -1.00 6.77
CA ALA A 22 7.41 -0.66 8.18
C ALA A 22 6.60 0.64 8.36
N TYR A 23 6.89 1.66 7.55
CA TYR A 23 6.23 2.97 7.63
C TYR A 23 4.75 2.93 7.22
N ALA A 24 4.41 2.12 6.21
CA ALA A 24 3.01 1.96 5.79
C ALA A 24 2.13 1.36 6.90
N GLN A 25 2.70 0.46 7.71
CA GLN A 25 1.99 -0.17 8.82
C GLN A 25 1.87 0.75 10.05
N SER A 26 2.86 1.62 10.31
CA SER A 26 2.78 2.60 11.40
C SER A 26 1.77 3.72 11.12
N GLU A 27 1.64 4.14 9.87
CA GLU A 27 0.70 5.21 9.46
C GLU A 27 -0.76 4.80 9.60
N ALA A 28 -1.09 3.56 9.23
CA ALA A 28 -2.43 3.02 9.45
C ALA A 28 -2.81 3.01 10.95
N GLN A 29 -1.83 2.88 11.85
CA GLN A 29 -2.03 2.97 13.30
C GLN A 29 -2.17 4.43 13.76
N MET A 30 -1.48 5.39 13.12
CA MET A 30 -1.62 6.83 13.42
C MET A 30 -2.93 7.41 12.88
N HIS A 31 -3.50 6.81 11.84
CA HIS A 31 -4.72 7.27 11.19
C HIS A 31 -5.82 6.18 11.15
N PRO A 32 -6.27 5.67 12.31
CA PRO A 32 -7.16 4.51 12.39
C PRO A 32 -8.53 4.76 11.75
N ARG A 33 -9.02 6.00 11.75
CA ARG A 33 -10.29 6.37 11.09
C ARG A 33 -10.21 6.26 9.57
N ILE A 34 -9.08 6.67 8.97
CA ILE A 34 -8.88 6.56 7.51
C ILE A 34 -8.72 5.09 7.13
N ALA A 35 -7.96 4.32 7.91
CA ALA A 35 -7.81 2.90 7.70
C ALA A 35 -9.15 2.14 7.81
N GLN A 36 -10.00 2.50 8.77
CA GLN A 36 -11.35 1.93 8.90
C GLN A 36 -12.23 2.29 7.70
N ALA A 37 -12.25 3.56 7.28
CA ALA A 37 -13.05 4.00 6.13
C ALA A 37 -12.65 3.26 4.84
N ILE A 38 -11.36 3.00 4.62
CA ILE A 38 -10.90 2.18 3.49
C ILE A 38 -11.50 0.78 3.54
N ARG A 39 -11.44 0.10 4.70
CA ARG A 39 -12.01 -1.24 4.87
C ARG A 39 -13.52 -1.25 4.61
N ASP A 40 -14.24 -0.31 5.21
CA ASP A 40 -15.70 -0.23 5.06
C ASP A 40 -16.10 -0.02 3.59
N LEU A 41 -15.35 0.80 2.85
CA LEU A 41 -15.57 1.02 1.41
C LEU A 41 -15.23 -0.22 0.58
N GLU A 42 -14.16 -0.94 0.89
CA GLU A 42 -13.79 -2.18 0.22
C GLU A 42 -14.84 -3.29 0.43
N ASP A 43 -15.35 -3.41 1.66
CA ASP A 43 -16.44 -4.32 1.99
C ASP A 43 -17.72 -3.96 1.23
N ALA A 44 -18.06 -2.67 1.17
CA ALA A 44 -19.21 -2.19 0.40
C ALA A 44 -19.05 -2.45 -1.11
N ILE A 45 -17.86 -2.23 -1.68
CA ILE A 45 -17.56 -2.54 -3.09
C ILE A 45 -17.80 -4.02 -3.36
N ASN A 46 -17.20 -4.90 -2.55
CA ASN A 46 -17.33 -6.34 -2.71
C ASN A 46 -18.80 -6.79 -2.59
N TYR A 47 -19.53 -6.26 -1.60
CA TYR A 47 -20.96 -6.53 -1.44
C TYR A 47 -21.76 -6.12 -2.68
N MET A 48 -21.53 -4.91 -3.19
CA MET A 48 -22.26 -4.38 -4.34
C MET A 48 -21.92 -5.10 -5.64
N GLU A 49 -20.66 -5.46 -5.88
CA GLU A 49 -20.24 -6.24 -7.05
C GLU A 49 -21.01 -7.57 -7.14
N ASN A 50 -21.11 -8.28 -6.01
CA ASN A 50 -21.77 -9.58 -5.90
C ASN A 50 -23.30 -9.50 -5.81
N ALA A 51 -23.88 -8.30 -5.64
CA ALA A 51 -25.32 -8.14 -5.55
C ALA A 51 -26.00 -8.39 -6.91
N PRO A 52 -27.12 -9.15 -6.95
CA PRO A 52 -27.84 -9.44 -8.19
C PRO A 52 -28.66 -8.26 -8.72
N ASN A 53 -28.95 -7.27 -7.87
CA ASN A 53 -29.74 -6.09 -8.23
C ASN A 53 -28.84 -4.86 -8.46
N ASP A 54 -29.40 -3.85 -9.13
CA ASP A 54 -28.71 -2.59 -9.44
C ASP A 54 -29.02 -1.48 -8.40
N PHE A 55 -29.60 -1.84 -7.25
CA PHE A 55 -29.98 -0.90 -6.18
C PHE A 55 -30.78 0.33 -6.69
N GLY A 56 -31.73 0.11 -7.59
CA GLY A 56 -32.53 1.21 -8.17
C GLY A 56 -31.80 2.05 -9.22
N GLY A 57 -30.73 1.53 -9.84
CA GLY A 57 -29.93 2.26 -10.83
C GLY A 57 -28.65 2.88 -10.27
N HIS A 58 -28.33 2.62 -9.00
CA HIS A 58 -27.23 3.28 -8.29
C HIS A 58 -25.95 2.43 -8.20
N LYS A 59 -25.96 1.14 -8.59
CA LYS A 59 -24.79 0.25 -8.39
C LYS A 59 -23.54 0.80 -9.05
N GLY A 60 -23.63 1.16 -10.33
CA GLY A 60 -22.49 1.65 -11.10
C GLY A 60 -21.88 2.93 -10.52
N ALA A 61 -22.72 3.93 -10.23
CA ALA A 61 -22.27 5.21 -9.68
C ALA A 61 -21.65 5.05 -8.29
N ALA A 62 -22.27 4.24 -7.43
CA ALA A 62 -21.77 3.98 -6.08
C ALA A 62 -20.44 3.21 -6.09
N LEU A 63 -20.28 2.19 -6.95
CA LEU A 63 -19.02 1.47 -7.12
C LEU A 63 -17.90 2.42 -7.58
N ASN A 64 -18.17 3.28 -8.55
CA ASN A 64 -17.17 4.24 -9.05
C ASN A 64 -16.76 5.24 -7.98
N ALA A 65 -17.72 5.82 -7.27
CA ALA A 65 -17.45 6.77 -6.18
C ALA A 65 -16.66 6.11 -5.03
N SER A 66 -17.03 4.89 -4.64
CA SER A 66 -16.36 4.16 -3.56
C SER A 66 -14.90 3.84 -3.90
N ARG A 67 -14.63 3.41 -5.14
CA ARG A 67 -13.25 3.17 -5.62
C ARG A 67 -12.42 4.44 -5.66
N ALA A 68 -13.01 5.55 -6.13
CA ALA A 68 -12.34 6.84 -6.13
C ALA A 68 -11.98 7.27 -4.70
N ALA A 69 -12.90 7.13 -3.75
CA ALA A 69 -12.64 7.42 -2.34
C ALA A 69 -11.51 6.56 -1.76
N VAL A 70 -11.51 5.24 -2.02
CA VAL A 70 -10.41 4.35 -1.58
C VAL A 70 -9.06 4.81 -2.12
N ASN A 71 -8.99 5.19 -3.40
CA ASN A 71 -7.74 5.67 -4.01
C ASN A 71 -7.24 6.96 -3.35
N GLU A 72 -8.11 7.94 -3.12
CA GLU A 72 -7.75 9.20 -2.49
C GLU A 72 -7.32 9.02 -1.03
N LEU A 73 -8.04 8.19 -0.25
CA LEU A 73 -7.68 7.90 1.13
C LEU A 73 -6.32 7.20 1.23
N ARG A 74 -6.01 6.27 0.31
CA ARG A 74 -4.69 5.64 0.21
C ARG A 74 -3.60 6.64 -0.16
N ALA A 75 -3.87 7.55 -1.10
CA ALA A 75 -2.94 8.60 -1.48
C ALA A 75 -2.64 9.54 -0.30
N ALA A 76 -3.65 9.88 0.50
CA ALA A 76 -3.49 10.69 1.70
C ALA A 76 -2.60 10.01 2.75
N LEU A 77 -2.81 8.72 3.03
CA LEU A 77 -1.93 7.95 3.93
C LEU A 77 -0.49 7.88 3.40
N ALA A 78 -0.33 7.64 2.09
CA ALA A 78 1.00 7.59 1.47
C ALA A 78 1.71 8.95 1.52
N PHE A 79 0.99 10.06 1.41
CA PHE A 79 1.55 11.40 1.57
C PHE A 79 2.06 11.63 2.99
N ARG A 80 1.28 11.25 4.00
CA ARG A 80 1.65 11.36 5.42
C ARG A 80 2.89 10.53 5.76
N ALA A 81 2.92 9.27 5.32
CA ALA A 81 4.09 8.40 5.46
C ALA A 81 5.39 9.03 4.95
N ARG A 82 5.32 9.78 3.83
CA ARG A 82 6.47 10.47 3.23
C ARG A 82 6.82 11.80 3.93
N GLN A 83 5.88 12.42 4.62
CA GLN A 83 6.14 13.61 5.44
C GLN A 83 6.76 13.23 6.78
N ASP A 84 6.30 12.17 7.41
CA ASP A 84 6.80 11.72 8.71
C ASP A 84 8.24 11.20 8.60
N GLY A 85 8.61 10.56 7.47
CA GLY A 85 10.00 10.18 7.19
C GLY A 85 10.95 11.34 6.82
N ARG A 86 10.48 12.60 6.81
CA ARG A 86 11.29 13.80 6.51
C ARG A 86 11.74 14.56 7.76
N TYR A 87 11.35 14.14 8.97
CA TYR A 87 11.72 14.78 10.23
C TYR A 87 12.71 13.93 11.03
#